data_AF-A0A812TFU7-F1
#
_entry.id   AF-A0A812TFU7-F1
#
_cell.length_a   1.000
_cell.length_b   1.000
_cell.length_c   1.000
_cell.angle_alpha   90.00
_cell.angle_beta   90.00
_cell.angle_gamma   90.00
#
_symmetry.space_group_name_H-M   'P 1'
#
loop_
_entity.id
_entity.type
_entity.pdbx_description
1 polymer ?
#
loop_
_entity_poly.entity_id
_entity_poly.type
_entity_poly.pdbx_seq_one_letter_code
_entity_poly.pdbx_strand_id
1 'polypeptide(L)'
;DATFSTATSAVGPDSRLYNAFNVRKGSETEGVLRSHDLKFGDIVWAKSFSEGINAAPAVGPMGPQNRTTVIVGVGNNPECLPEPVIGTTKRAKLYALDAETGNTLWSFTAP
;
A
#
# COMPACT_ATOMS: atom_id res chain seq x y z
N ASP A 1 -21.87 -1.45 2.43
CA ASP A 1 -21.27 -0.22 1.86
C ASP A 1 -19.78 -0.19 2.15
N ALA A 2 -18.95 -0.24 1.10
CA ALA A 2 -17.50 -0.12 1.24
C ALA A 2 -17.11 1.33 0.95
N THR A 3 -16.82 2.10 2.00
CA THR A 3 -16.31 3.48 1.87
C THR A 3 -14.81 3.49 2.11
N PHE A 4 -14.04 4.12 1.21
CA PHE A 4 -12.62 4.37 1.39
C PHE A 4 -12.34 5.89 1.39
N SER A 5 -11.26 6.33 2.05
CA SER A 5 -10.94 7.77 2.20
C SER A 5 -9.89 8.28 1.22
N THR A 6 -8.79 7.53 1.04
CA THR A 6 -7.73 7.79 0.06
C THR A 6 -7.65 6.59 -0.86
N ALA A 7 -7.46 6.80 -2.16
CA ALA A 7 -7.13 5.73 -3.09
C ALA A 7 -6.09 6.19 -4.12
N THR A 8 -5.16 5.30 -4.43
CA THR A 8 -4.14 5.47 -5.47
C THR A 8 -4.04 4.16 -6.24
N SER A 9 -3.54 4.22 -7.48
CA SER A 9 -3.39 3.03 -8.30
C SER A 9 -2.15 3.09 -9.18
N ALA A 10 -1.59 1.93 -9.49
CA ALA A 10 -0.58 1.74 -10.52
C ALA A 10 -0.88 0.49 -11.33
N VAL A 11 -0.57 0.51 -12.63
CA VAL A 11 -0.64 -0.68 -13.48
C VAL A 11 0.76 -1.28 -13.60
N GLY A 12 0.86 -2.58 -13.39
CA GLY A 12 2.12 -3.33 -13.55
C GLY A 12 2.29 -3.92 -14.96
N PRO A 13 3.52 -4.33 -15.31
CA PRO A 13 3.81 -4.99 -16.59
C PRO A 13 3.22 -6.41 -16.68
N ASP A 14 2.70 -6.93 -15.57
CA ASP A 14 2.13 -8.27 -15.41
C ASP A 14 0.61 -8.32 -15.64
N SER A 15 0.06 -7.32 -16.34
CA SER A 15 -1.39 -7.18 -16.60
C SER A 15 -2.24 -7.12 -15.33
N ARG A 16 -1.71 -6.46 -14.28
CA ARG A 16 -2.41 -6.25 -13.02
C ARG A 16 -2.53 -4.77 -12.67
N LEU A 17 -3.66 -4.41 -12.05
CA LEU A 17 -3.87 -3.13 -11.40
C LEU A 17 -3.61 -3.28 -9.90
N TYR A 18 -2.78 -2.41 -9.35
CA TYR A 18 -2.48 -2.35 -7.92
C TYR A 18 -3.16 -1.13 -7.33
N ASN A 19 -4.22 -1.34 -6.56
CA ASN A 19 -5.01 -0.29 -5.95
C ASN A 19 -4.74 -0.24 -4.45
N ALA A 20 -4.18 0.87 -3.98
CA ALA A 20 -4.00 1.13 -2.57
C ALA A 20 -5.08 2.08 -2.08
N PHE A 21 -5.71 1.77 -0.96
CA PHE A 21 -6.73 2.61 -0.36
C PHE A 21 -6.85 2.38 1.14
N ASN A 22 -7.54 3.27 1.82
CA ASN A 22 -7.75 3.19 3.26
C ASN A 22 -9.18 2.80 3.59
N VAL A 23 -9.36 1.86 4.51
CA VAL A 23 -10.67 1.52 5.07
C VAL A 23 -10.74 1.97 6.52
N ARG A 24 -11.91 2.44 6.94
CA ARG A 24 -12.16 2.85 8.32
C ARG A 24 -12.73 1.69 9.11
N LYS A 25 -12.17 1.43 10.29
CA LYS A 25 -12.64 0.42 11.24
C LYS A 25 -12.75 1.06 12.62
N GLY A 26 -13.92 1.61 12.92
CA GLY A 26 -14.14 2.42 14.12
C GLY A 26 -13.34 3.74 14.07
N SER A 27 -12.47 3.95 15.06
CA SER A 27 -11.55 5.09 15.13
C SER A 27 -10.25 4.88 14.36
N GLU A 28 -9.96 3.66 13.91
CA GLU A 28 -8.71 3.31 13.24
C GLU A 28 -8.85 3.34 11.72
N THR A 29 -7.72 3.55 11.03
CA THR A 29 -7.61 3.50 9.57
C THR A 29 -6.61 2.41 9.21
N GLU A 30 -7.07 1.41 8.47
CA GLU A 30 -6.23 0.33 7.92
C GLU A 30 -5.94 0.63 6.45
N GLY A 31 -4.67 0.57 6.06
CA GLY A 31 -4.27 0.62 4.66
C GLY A 31 -4.49 -0.73 4.00
N VAL A 32 -5.02 -0.75 2.79
CA VAL A 32 -5.24 -1.96 2.00
C VAL A 32 -4.60 -1.76 0.64
N LEU A 33 -3.78 -2.72 0.21
CA LEU A 33 -3.31 -2.85 -1.16
C LEU A 33 -3.97 -4.07 -1.79
N ARG A 34 -4.68 -3.87 -2.90
CA ARG A 34 -5.28 -4.95 -3.69
C ARG A 34 -4.61 -5.04 -5.05
N SER A 35 -4.44 -6.27 -5.50
CA SER A 35 -4.12 -6.57 -6.89
C SER A 35 -5.37 -7.07 -7.60
N HIS A 36 -5.62 -6.52 -8.78
CA HIS A 36 -6.69 -6.92 -9.66
C HIS A 36 -6.14 -7.40 -10.99
N ASP A 37 -6.78 -8.41 -11.57
CA ASP A 37 -6.62 -8.68 -13.00
C ASP A 37 -7.06 -7.45 -13.79
N LEU A 38 -6.18 -6.93 -14.66
CA LEU A 38 -6.45 -5.67 -15.35
C LEU A 38 -7.60 -5.79 -16.37
N LYS A 39 -7.85 -6.99 -16.91
CA LYS A 39 -8.83 -7.21 -17.95
C LYS A 39 -10.24 -7.39 -17.38
N PHE A 40 -10.36 -8.16 -16.29
CA PHE A 40 -11.64 -8.54 -15.72
C PHE A 40 -11.99 -7.79 -14.44
N GLY A 41 -10.99 -7.21 -13.76
CA GLY A 41 -11.17 -6.51 -12.48
C GLY A 41 -11.24 -7.44 -11.27
N ASP A 42 -11.10 -8.75 -11.47
CA ASP A 42 -11.11 -9.75 -10.40
C ASP A 42 -9.98 -9.50 -9.40
N ILE A 43 -10.26 -9.64 -8.10
CA ILE A 43 -9.24 -9.53 -7.05
C ILE A 43 -8.37 -10.78 -7.10
N VAL A 44 -7.08 -10.60 -7.36
CA VAL A 44 -6.08 -11.68 -7.31
C VAL A 44 -5.60 -11.90 -5.88
N TRP A 45 -5.25 -10.80 -5.20
CA TRP A 45 -4.90 -10.82 -3.78
C TRP A 45 -5.17 -9.47 -3.13
N ALA A 46 -5.25 -9.48 -1.80
CA ALA A 46 -5.37 -8.28 -0.98
C ALA A 46 -4.45 -8.39 0.23
N LYS A 47 -3.83 -7.27 0.62
CA LYS A 47 -2.99 -7.17 1.81
C LYS A 47 -3.41 -5.96 2.63
N SER A 48 -3.67 -6.17 3.91
CA SER A 48 -3.96 -5.10 4.87
C SER A 48 -2.73 -4.75 5.70
N PHE A 49 -2.69 -3.50 6.13
CA PHE A 49 -1.67 -2.92 6.99
C PHE A 49 -2.34 -2.20 8.16
N SER A 50 -1.67 -2.20 9.32
CA SER A 50 -2.14 -1.54 10.54
C SER A 50 -2.18 -0.01 10.42
N GLU A 51 -1.36 0.56 9.55
CA GLU A 51 -1.31 1.98 9.23
C GLU A 51 -1.88 2.23 7.83
N GLY A 52 -2.31 3.47 7.56
CA GLY A 52 -2.84 3.85 6.26
C GLY A 52 -1.81 3.84 5.13
N ILE A 53 -2.31 3.84 3.89
CA ILE A 53 -1.53 4.06 2.67
C ILE A 53 -2.01 5.36 2.03
N ASN A 54 -1.09 6.29 1.80
CA ASN A 54 -1.39 7.59 1.23
C ASN A 54 -0.56 7.92 -0.02
N ALA A 55 0.28 6.98 -0.45
CA ALA A 55 1.11 7.09 -1.65
C ALA A 55 0.67 6.06 -2.70
N ALA A 56 0.89 6.36 -3.98
CA ALA A 56 0.74 5.38 -5.04
C ALA A 56 1.80 4.27 -4.90
N PRO A 57 1.45 3.00 -5.12
CA PRO A 57 2.46 1.95 -5.20
C PRO A 57 3.34 2.17 -6.44
N ALA A 58 4.62 1.82 -6.33
CA ALA A 58 5.52 1.69 -7.48
C ALA A 58 5.59 0.22 -7.89
N VAL A 59 5.59 -0.06 -9.19
CA VAL A 59 5.57 -1.43 -9.71
C VAL A 59 6.66 -1.58 -10.75
N GLY A 60 7.47 -2.62 -10.64
CA GLY A 60 8.54 -2.87 -11.60
C GLY A 60 9.34 -4.13 -11.29
N PRO A 61 10.26 -4.50 -12.18
CA PRO A 61 11.16 -5.62 -11.93
C PRO A 61 12.14 -5.29 -10.80
N MET A 62 12.46 -6.29 -9.98
CA MET A 62 13.43 -6.18 -8.90
C MET A 62 14.36 -7.39 -8.86
N GLY A 63 15.66 -7.12 -8.64
CA GLY A 63 16.68 -8.14 -8.44
C GLY A 63 17.09 -8.91 -9.71
N PRO A 64 18.06 -9.82 -9.59
CA PRO A 64 18.66 -10.51 -10.74
C PRO A 64 17.70 -11.45 -11.48
N GLN A 65 16.60 -11.85 -10.85
CA GLN A 65 15.56 -12.70 -11.46
C GLN A 65 14.45 -11.89 -12.15
N ASN A 66 14.58 -10.56 -12.21
CA ASN A 66 13.61 -9.66 -12.85
C ASN A 66 12.18 -9.84 -12.34
N ARG A 67 12.02 -10.12 -11.04
CA ARG A 67 10.73 -10.42 -10.42
C ARG A 67 9.90 -9.14 -10.34
N THR A 68 8.69 -9.14 -10.90
CA THR A 68 7.76 -8.02 -10.72
C THR A 68 7.45 -7.85 -9.24
N THR A 69 7.67 -6.64 -8.74
CA THR A 69 7.57 -6.30 -7.32
C THR A 69 6.75 -5.04 -7.17
N VAL A 70 5.93 -4.99 -6.13
CA VAL A 70 5.14 -3.83 -5.74
C VAL A 70 5.77 -3.20 -4.50
N ILE A 71 6.19 -1.94 -4.61
CA ILE A 71 6.69 -1.15 -3.49
C ILE A 71 5.58 -0.23 -3.01
N VAL A 72 5.26 -0.25 -1.72
CA VAL A 72 4.25 0.61 -1.13
C VAL A 72 4.75 1.27 0.16
N GLY A 73 4.50 2.57 0.26
CA GLY A 73 4.70 3.34 1.49
C GLY A 73 3.47 3.25 2.38
N VAL A 74 3.70 2.81 3.62
CA VAL A 74 2.68 2.61 4.65
C VAL A 74 2.98 3.55 5.81
N GLY A 75 2.01 4.37 6.16
CA GLY A 75 2.13 5.38 7.20
C GLY A 75 0.88 6.25 7.27
N ASN A 76 0.44 6.52 8.50
CA ASN A 76 -0.62 7.48 8.75
C ASN A 76 -0.13 8.87 8.40
N ASN A 77 -0.99 9.67 7.74
CA ASN A 77 -0.67 11.07 7.51
C ASN A 77 -0.37 11.73 8.86
N PRO A 78 0.62 12.65 8.92
CA PRO A 78 0.66 13.60 10.02
C PRO A 78 -0.72 14.26 10.05
N GLU A 79 -1.31 14.37 11.23
CA GLU A 79 -2.61 15.04 11.28
C GLU A 79 -2.35 16.47 10.80
N CYS A 80 -3.22 17.01 9.94
CA CYS A 80 -3.19 18.42 9.57
C CYS A 80 -3.66 19.27 10.76
N LEU A 81 -3.03 19.07 11.91
CA LEU A 81 -3.26 19.89 13.09
C LEU A 81 -2.53 21.22 12.89
N PRO A 82 -3.13 22.32 13.34
CA PRO A 82 -2.52 23.66 13.24
C PRO A 82 -1.18 23.75 13.98
N GLU A 83 -0.86 22.81 14.87
CA GLU A 83 0.45 22.70 15.50
C GLU A 83 1.08 21.32 15.28
N PRO A 84 2.40 21.24 15.05
CA PRO A 84 3.09 19.96 14.99
C PRO A 84 2.94 19.27 16.33
N VAL A 85 2.29 18.09 16.35
CA VAL A 85 2.26 17.25 17.54
C VAL A 85 3.66 16.66 17.73
N ILE A 86 4.50 17.42 18.43
CA ILE A 86 5.80 16.96 18.89
C ILE A 86 5.57 15.74 19.79
N GLY A 87 6.04 14.57 19.36
CA GLY A 87 5.95 13.32 20.12
C GLY A 87 5.10 12.21 19.50
N THR A 88 4.41 12.42 18.37
CA THR A 88 3.83 11.28 17.66
C THR A 88 4.94 10.52 16.95
N THR A 89 5.25 9.32 17.42
CA THR A 89 6.15 8.35 16.76
C THR A 89 5.48 7.76 15.51
N LYS A 90 5.06 8.62 14.57
CA LYS A 90 4.51 8.18 13.28
C LYS A 90 5.65 7.57 12.48
N ARG A 91 5.78 6.25 12.60
CA ARG A 91 6.76 5.46 11.85
C ARG A 91 6.19 5.20 10.46
N ALA A 92 6.92 5.61 9.44
CA ALA A 92 6.66 5.21 8.07
C ALA A 92 7.43 3.92 7.76
N LYS A 93 6.80 3.01 7.02
CA LYS A 93 7.40 1.78 6.55
C LYS A 93 7.29 1.70 5.03
N LEU A 94 8.31 1.12 4.41
CA LEU A 94 8.27 0.65 3.04
C LEU A 94 8.14 -0.86 3.04
N TYR A 95 7.26 -1.37 2.19
CA TYR A 95 7.13 -2.80 1.94
C TYR A 95 7.41 -3.09 0.47
N ALA A 96 8.23 -4.10 0.21
CA ALA A 96 8.28 -4.75 -1.09
C ALA A 96 7.48 -6.04 -1.04
N LEU A 97 6.56 -6.17 -1.99
CA LEU A 97 5.69 -7.32 -2.12
C LEU A 97 5.93 -8.01 -3.45
N ASP A 98 5.87 -9.33 -3.42
CA ASP A 98 5.81 -10.16 -4.59
C ASP A 98 4.52 -9.86 -5.36
N ALA A 99 4.63 -9.44 -6.62
CA ALA A 99 3.48 -9.05 -7.44
C ALA A 99 2.49 -10.18 -7.66
N GLU A 100 2.98 -11.43 -7.74
CA GLU A 100 2.15 -12.60 -8.01
C GLU A 100 1.27 -12.95 -6.80
N THR A 101 1.86 -12.90 -5.60
CA THR A 101 1.27 -13.47 -4.38
C THR A 101 0.87 -12.46 -3.30
N GLY A 102 1.37 -11.22 -3.36
CA GLY A 102 1.21 -10.23 -2.28
C GLY A 102 2.06 -10.50 -1.03
N ASN A 103 2.93 -11.52 -1.08
CA ASN A 103 3.81 -11.86 0.02
C ASN A 103 4.88 -10.80 0.22
N THR A 104 5.22 -10.51 1.47
CA THR A 104 6.28 -9.55 1.79
C THR A 104 7.64 -10.15 1.46
N LEU A 105 8.39 -9.50 0.57
CA LEU A 105 9.76 -9.84 0.25
C LEU A 105 10.74 -9.20 1.25
N TRP A 106 10.52 -7.93 1.56
CA TRP A 106 11.24 -7.20 2.60
C TRP A 106 10.41 -6.03 3.10
N SER A 107 10.79 -5.50 4.27
CA SER A 107 10.25 -4.24 4.80
C SER A 107 11.36 -3.40 5.40
N PHE A 108 11.22 -2.09 5.29
CA PHE A 108 12.11 -1.11 5.89
C PHE A 108 11.29 -0.14 6.75
N THR A 109 11.76 0.14 7.97
CA THR A 109 11.17 1.19 8.82
C THR A 109 12.05 2.41 8.74
N ALA A 110 11.49 3.54 8.31
CA ALA A 110 12.22 4.80 8.28
C ALA A 110 12.60 5.22 9.71
N PRO A 111 13.78 5.86 9.90
CA PRO A 111 14.24 6.32 11.20
C PRO A 111 13.28 7.33 11.85
#